data_AF-A0A7Y8I3W8-F1
#
_entry.id   AF-A0A7Y8I3W8-F1
#
_cell.length_a   1.000
_cell.length_b   1.000
_cell.length_c   1.000
_cell.angle_alpha   90.00
_cell.angle_beta   90.00
_cell.angle_gamma   90.00
#
_symmetry.space_group_name_H-M   'P 1'
#
loop_
_entity.id
_entity.type
_entity.pdbx_description
1 polymer ?
#
loop_
_entity_poly.entity_id
_entity_poly.type
_entity_poly.pdbx_seq_one_letter_code
_entity_poly.pdbx_strand_id
1 'polypeptide(L)' 'MNTPESCLVDRSAFQAAKLGDKLSDREYWLSKTPQERLEALELLRQIAYGYDPTTERLQRVLEIAQLERR' A
#
# COMPACT_ATOMS: atom_id res chain seq x y z
N MET A 1 22.82 4.66 9.67
CA MET A 1 21.52 5.13 10.18
C MET A 1 21.23 6.43 9.46
N ASN A 2 20.33 6.41 8.48
CA ASN A 2 19.98 7.61 7.72
C ASN A 2 19.02 8.45 8.56
N THR A 3 19.40 9.70 8.81
CA THR A 3 18.60 10.72 9.51
C THR A 3 17.26 10.94 8.80
N PRO A 4 16.12 11.06 9.50
CA PRO A 4 14.78 11.17 8.90
C PRO A 4 14.46 12.59 8.38
N GLU A 5 15.45 13.32 7.88
CA GLU A 5 15.33 14.75 7.54
C GLU A 5 14.72 15.03 6.15
N SER A 6 14.26 14.03 5.39
CA SER A 6 13.72 14.30 4.04
C SER A 6 12.56 13.42 3.61
N CYS A 7 11.51 13.35 4.43
CA CYS A 7 10.17 12.96 3.96
C CYS A 7 9.22 14.17 4.00
N LEU A 8 9.68 15.32 3.49
CA LEU A 8 8.82 16.47 3.35
C LEU A 8 7.73 16.14 2.32
N VAL A 9 6.50 16.07 2.79
CA VAL A 9 5.33 15.89 1.94
C VAL A 9 5.15 17.14 1.08
N ASP A 10 5.20 16.97 -0.24
CA ASP A 10 4.89 18.06 -1.17
C ASP A 10 3.40 18.39 -1.11
N ARG A 11 3.06 19.46 -0.38
CA ARG A 11 1.67 19.90 -0.20
C ARG A 11 1.03 20.41 -1.49
N SER A 12 1.81 20.73 -2.52
CA SER A 12 1.27 21.17 -3.82
C SER A 12 0.60 20.04 -4.59
N ALA A 13 0.94 18.78 -4.26
CA ALA A 13 0.34 17.59 -4.84
C ALA A 13 -1.02 17.23 -4.22
N PHE A 14 -1.49 17.95 -3.19
CA PHE A 14 -2.74 17.66 -2.49
C PHE A 14 -3.80 18.72 -2.76
N GLN A 15 -5.05 18.28 -2.93
CA GLN A 15 -6.21 19.15 -2.98
C GLN A 15 -7.12 18.86 -1.80
N ALA A 16 -7.38 19.87 -0.97
CA ALA A 16 -8.41 19.80 0.05
C ALA A 16 -9.77 20.17 -0.55
N ALA A 17 -10.78 19.34 -0.31
CA ALA A 17 -12.13 19.56 -0.80
C ALA A 17 -13.17 19.21 0.27
N LYS A 18 -14.42 19.65 0.08
CA LYS A 18 -15.49 19.36 1.03
C LYS A 18 -16.02 17.95 0.80
N LEU A 19 -16.50 17.35 1.88
CA LEU A 19 -17.20 16.07 1.81
C LEU A 19 -18.46 16.23 0.96
N GLY A 20 -18.53 15.52 -0.17
CA GLY A 20 -19.63 15.58 -1.14
C GLY A 20 -19.31 16.35 -2.42
N ASP A 21 -18.16 17.02 -2.52
CA ASP A 21 -17.70 17.59 -3.78
C ASP A 21 -17.37 16.48 -4.78
N LYS A 22 -17.76 16.68 -6.04
CA LYS A 22 -17.39 15.75 -7.12
C LYS A 22 -15.93 16.02 -7.49
N LEU A 23 -15.03 15.19 -6.99
CA LEU A 23 -13.60 15.29 -7.28
C LEU A 23 -13.24 14.61 -8.60
N SER A 24 -12.10 15.03 -9.15
CA SER A 24 -11.48 14.47 -10.34
C SER A 24 -10.63 13.23 -10.03
N ASP A 25 -10.76 12.61 -8.86
CA ASP A 25 -9.98 11.43 -8.44
C ASP A 25 -9.94 10.36 -9.52
N ARG A 26 -11.09 10.08 -10.16
CA ARG A 26 -11.16 9.12 -11.27
C ARG A 26 -10.30 9.55 -12.46
N GLU A 27 -10.34 10.82 -12.84
CA GLU A 27 -9.57 11.37 -13.96
C GLU A 27 -8.07 11.35 -13.65
N TYR A 28 -7.70 11.69 -12.42
CA TYR A 28 -6.33 11.58 -11.91
C TYR A 28 -5.80 10.14 -12.01
N TRP A 29 -6.55 9.14 -11.54
CA TRP A 29 -6.10 7.75 -11.63
C TRP A 29 -6.05 7.23 -13.06
N LEU A 30 -6.90 7.74 -13.96
CA LEU A 30 -6.85 7.42 -15.38
C LEU A 30 -5.65 8.06 -16.08
N SER A 31 -5.14 9.19 -15.60
CA SER A 31 -3.94 9.83 -16.17
C SER A 31 -2.64 9.13 -15.78
N LYS A 32 -2.66 8.21 -14.82
CA LYS A 32 -1.49 7.44 -14.38
C LYS A 32 -1.30 6.16 -15.18
N THR A 33 -0.06 5.73 -15.35
CA THR A 33 0.25 4.43 -15.95
C THR A 33 -0.27 3.28 -15.07
N PRO A 34 -0.46 2.08 -15.63
CA PRO A 34 -0.82 0.91 -14.82
C PRO A 34 0.20 0.59 -13.73
N GLN A 35 1.49 0.81 -13.99
CA GLN A 35 2.58 0.57 -13.04
C GLN A 35 2.47 1.49 -11.81
N GLU A 36 2.33 2.80 -12.02
CA GLU A 36 2.18 3.78 -10.93
C GLU A 36 0.94 3.49 -10.06
N ARG A 37 -0.15 3.00 -10.68
CA ARG A 37 -1.37 2.59 -9.97
C ARG A 37 -1.12 1.38 -9.07
N LEU A 38 -0.37 0.39 -9.55
CA LEU A 38 -0.01 -0.79 -8.75
C LEU A 38 0.89 -0.42 -7.58
N GLU A 39 1.88 0.46 -7.79
CA GLU A 39 2.75 0.95 -6.73
C GLU A 39 1.96 1.70 -5.64
N ALA A 40 1.03 2.57 -6.04
CA ALA A 40 0.15 3.26 -5.10
C ALA A 40 -0.75 2.31 -4.32
N LEU A 41 -1.29 1.27 -4.97
CA LEU A 41 -2.09 0.23 -4.31
C LEU A 41 -1.27 -0.57 -3.30
N GLU A 42 -0.02 -0.91 -3.61
CA GLU A 42 0.86 -1.62 -2.69
C GLU A 42 1.19 -0.76 -1.47
N LEU A 43 1.44 0.54 -1.65
CA LEU A 43 1.61 1.46 -0.53
C LEU A 43 0.36 1.51 0.37
N LEU A 44 -0.83 1.63 -0.22
CA LEU A 44 -2.09 1.62 0.54
C LEU A 44 -2.29 0.30 1.28
N ARG A 45 -1.94 -0.83 0.66
CA ARG A 45 -1.97 -2.16 1.29
C ARG A 45 -1.03 -2.18 2.50
N GLN A 46 0.20 -1.68 2.36
CA GLN A 46 1.16 -1.64 3.46
C GLN A 46 0.66 -0.80 4.64
N ILE A 47 0.09 0.38 4.37
CA ILE A 47 -0.50 1.25 5.40
C ILE A 47 -1.68 0.56 6.09
N ALA A 48 -2.62 -0.02 5.32
CA ALA A 48 -3.84 -0.61 5.87
C ALA A 48 -3.58 -1.84 6.75
N TYR A 49 -2.56 -2.63 6.42
CA TYR A 49 -2.23 -3.86 7.15
C TYR A 49 -1.09 -3.70 8.16
N GLY A 50 -0.59 -2.47 8.38
CA GLY A 50 0.50 -2.22 9.33
C GLY A 50 1.75 -3.00 8.94
N TYR A 51 2.19 -2.85 7.70
CA TYR A 51 3.39 -3.51 7.20
C TYR A 51 4.60 -3.11 8.05
N ASP A 52 5.11 -4.09 8.79
CA ASP A 52 6.38 -3.99 9.48
C ASP A 52 7.40 -4.84 8.71
N PRO A 53 8.43 -4.21 8.09
CA PRO A 53 9.44 -4.91 7.31
C PRO A 53 10.25 -5.91 8.16
N THR A 54 10.18 -5.82 9.49
CA THR A 54 10.84 -6.76 10.41
C THR A 54 9.99 -7.98 10.77
N THR A 55 8.68 -7.97 10.43
CA THR A 55 7.77 -9.12 10.56
C THR A 55 7.36 -9.68 9.19
N GLU A 56 8.29 -9.63 8.23
CA GLU A 56 8.13 -10.26 6.92
C GLU A 56 7.52 -11.65 7.14
N ARG A 57 6.26 -11.81 6.72
CA ARG A 57 5.46 -13.00 7.05
C ARG A 57 6.30 -14.22 6.72
N LEU A 58 6.64 -15.02 7.73
CA LEU A 58 7.41 -16.26 7.56
C LEU A 58 6.90 -16.98 6.32
N GLN A 59 7.82 -17.34 5.43
CA GLN A 59 7.50 -18.04 4.19
C GLN A 59 6.64 -19.26 4.54
N ARG A 60 5.37 -19.23 4.11
CA ARG A 60 4.44 -20.34 4.37
C ARG A 60 4.76 -21.45 3.38
N VAL A 61 5.32 -22.55 3.88
CA VAL A 61 5.44 -23.80 3.12
C VAL A 61 4.13 -24.57 3.33
N LEU A 62 3.46 -24.92 2.23
CA LEU A 62 2.29 -25.80 2.28
C LEU A 62 2.80 -27.24 2.41
N GLU A 63 2.55 -27.86 3.57
CA GLU A 63 2.85 -29.27 3.82
C GLU A 63 1.55 -30.07 3.93
N ILE A 64 1.52 -31.27 3.33
CA ILE A 64 0.41 -32.22 3.45
C ILE A 64 0.79 -33.26 4.52
N ALA A 65 0.13 -33.23 5.67
CA ALA A 65 0.32 -34.22 6.73
C ALA A 65 -0.52 -35.50 6.47
N GLN A 66 0.01 -36.67 6.81
CA GLN A 66 -0.74 -37.93 6.79
C GLN A 66 -1.50 -38.15 8.10
N LEU A 67 -2.76 -38.59 7.99
CA LEU A 67 -3.58 -38.95 9.15
C LEU A 67 -3.30 -40.40 9.57
N GLU A 68 -2.64 -40.58 10.71
CA GLU A 68 -2.48 -41.88 11.37
C GLU A 68 -3.85 -42.36 11.89
N ARG A 69 -4.34 -43.50 11.36
CA ARG A 69 -5.59 -44.12 11.80
C ARG A 69 -5.30 -45.08 12.96
N ARG A 70 -5.88 -44.82 14.14
CA ARG A 70 -5.86 -45.73 15.29
C ARG A 70 -6.85 -46.87 15.14
#